data_AF-A0A6P8KL03-F1
#
_entry.id   AF-A0A6P8KL03-F1
#
_cell.length_a   1.000
_cell.length_b   1.000
_cell.length_c   1.000
_cell.angle_alpha   90.00
_cell.angle_beta   90.00
_cell.angle_gamma   90.00
#
_symmetry.space_group_name_H-M   'P 1'
#
loop_
_entity.id
_entity.type
_entity.pdbx_description
1 polymer ?
#
loop_
_entity_poly.entity_id
_entity_poly.type
_entity_poly.pdbx_seq_one_letter_code
_entity_poly.pdbx_strand_id
1 'polypeptide(L)'
;MSQLRSKVISLYKHLQYLGREYPGLNGPQKFRKQIHDAFMNHKDEQDPKKIVALLAQGRYLAKEVEALYSLKKYRSVKQRYSYND
;
A
#
# COMPACT_ATOMS: atom_id res chain seq x y z
N MET A 1 -9.92 3.97 22.22
CA MET A 1 -8.52 3.95 21.77
C MET A 1 -8.05 2.59 21.19
N SER A 2 -8.47 1.43 21.73
CA SER A 2 -7.98 0.10 21.27
C SER A 2 -8.29 -0.22 19.79
N GLN A 3 -9.44 0.21 19.28
CA GLN A 3 -9.89 -0.10 17.92
C GLN A 3 -9.13 0.68 16.82
N LEU A 4 -8.61 1.87 17.12
CA LEU A 4 -7.80 2.63 16.14
C LEU A 4 -6.40 2.04 16.01
N ARG A 5 -5.78 1.68 17.14
CA ARG A 5 -4.46 1.04 17.15
C ARG A 5 -4.45 -0.25 16.32
N SER A 6 -5.46 -1.11 16.48
CA SER A 6 -5.55 -2.36 15.70
C SER A 6 -5.69 -2.10 14.20
N LYS A 7 -6.50 -1.10 13.82
CA LYS A 7 -6.64 -0.66 12.41
C LYS A 7 -5.31 -0.14 11.83
N VAL A 8 -4.54 0.63 12.59
CA VAL A 8 -3.23 1.14 12.18
C VAL A 8 -2.24 -0.01 11.96
N ILE A 9 -2.16 -0.94 12.92
CA ILE A 9 -1.26 -2.11 12.82
C ILE A 9 -1.64 -2.99 11.63
N SER A 10 -2.94 -3.23 11.42
CA SER A 10 -3.43 -4.00 10.29
C SER A 10 -3.06 -3.34 8.96
N LEU A 11 -3.27 -2.01 8.85
CA LEU A 11 -2.91 -1.27 7.65
C LEU A 11 -1.40 -1.29 7.36
N TYR A 12 -0.57 -1.11 8.40
CA TYR A 12 0.89 -1.20 8.27
C TYR A 12 1.31 -2.56 7.70
N LYS A 13 0.82 -3.66 8.29
CA LYS A 13 1.11 -5.02 7.82
C LYS A 13 0.65 -5.23 6.38
N HIS A 14 -0.53 -4.72 6.04
CA HIS A 14 -1.07 -4.84 4.69
C HIS A 14 -0.21 -4.09 3.66
N LEU A 15 0.15 -2.83 3.93
CA LEU A 15 1.03 -2.06 3.03
C LEU A 15 2.42 -2.68 2.90
N GLN A 16 2.99 -3.19 4.00
CA GLN A 16 4.26 -3.92 3.94
C GLN A 16 4.16 -5.20 3.11
N TYR A 17 3.04 -5.92 3.19
CA TYR A 17 2.77 -7.10 2.38
C TYR A 17 2.70 -6.75 0.89
N LEU A 18 1.89 -5.73 0.54
CA LEU A 18 1.74 -5.24 -0.83
C LEU A 18 3.07 -4.73 -1.40
N GLY A 19 3.93 -4.20 -0.53
CA GLY A 19 5.25 -3.69 -0.89
C GLY A 19 6.28 -4.76 -1.27
N ARG A 20 6.05 -6.06 -1.02
CA ARG A 20 7.07 -7.11 -1.23
C ARG A 20 7.42 -7.34 -2.70
N GLU A 21 6.45 -7.23 -3.58
CA GLU A 21 6.61 -7.44 -5.03
C GLU A 21 6.23 -6.18 -5.82
N TYR A 22 6.35 -5.01 -5.17
CA TYR A 22 5.81 -3.76 -5.68
C TYR A 22 6.23 -3.51 -7.13
N PRO A 23 5.27 -3.38 -8.08
CA PRO A 23 5.57 -3.34 -9.51
C PRO A 23 6.02 -1.95 -10.02
N GLY A 24 6.10 -0.94 -9.14
CA GLY A 24 6.48 0.42 -9.51
C GLY A 24 7.99 0.63 -9.65
N LEU A 25 8.37 1.74 -10.30
CA LEU A 25 9.74 2.05 -10.71
C LEU A 25 10.76 2.15 -9.57
N ASN A 26 10.30 2.49 -8.36
CA ASN A 26 11.16 2.65 -7.18
C ASN A 26 11.58 1.32 -6.53
N GLY A 27 10.97 0.19 -6.94
CA GLY A 27 11.23 -1.13 -6.41
C GLY A 27 10.64 -1.41 -5.01
N PRO A 28 10.61 -2.70 -4.59
CA PRO A 28 10.02 -3.13 -3.32
C PRO A 28 10.64 -2.51 -2.07
N GLN A 29 11.98 -2.43 -2.01
CA GLN A 29 12.70 -1.98 -0.81
C GLN A 29 12.43 -0.51 -0.51
N LYS A 30 12.47 0.35 -1.53
CA LYS A 30 12.22 1.78 -1.37
C LYS A 30 10.77 2.06 -0.96
N PHE A 31 9.80 1.37 -1.58
CA PHE A 31 8.40 1.47 -1.18
C PHE A 31 8.19 1.08 0.28
N ARG A 32 8.71 -0.08 0.70
CA ARG A 32 8.57 -0.58 2.08
C ARG A 32 9.23 0.35 3.09
N LYS A 33 10.37 0.97 2.74
CA LYS A 33 11.02 1.99 3.55
C LYS A 33 10.16 3.25 3.67
N GLN A 34 9.63 3.77 2.57
CA GLN A 34 8.75 4.95 2.59
C GLN A 34 7.50 4.74 3.45
N ILE A 35 6.87 3.55 3.38
CA ILE A 35 5.76 3.20 4.26
C ILE A 35 6.22 3.18 5.72
N HIS A 36 7.36 2.57 6.03
CA HIS A 36 7.87 2.55 7.40
C HIS A 36 8.12 3.96 7.94
N ASP A 37 8.82 4.79 7.17
CA ASP A 37 9.15 6.17 7.54
C ASP A 37 7.88 7.00 7.77
N ALA A 38 6.85 6.85 6.92
CA ALA A 38 5.57 7.55 7.07
C ALA A 38 4.85 7.20 8.38
N PHE A 39 4.86 5.92 8.80
CA PHE A 39 4.28 5.50 10.07
C PHE A 39 5.11 5.98 11.27
N MET A 40 6.45 5.98 11.15
CA MET A 40 7.33 6.47 12.21
C MET A 40 7.21 7.98 12.43
N ASN A 41 7.03 8.75 11.37
CA ASN A 41 6.82 10.20 11.45
C ASN A 41 5.54 10.59 12.21
N HIS A 42 4.54 9.70 12.27
CA HIS A 42 3.26 9.94 12.95
C HIS A 42 3.06 9.08 14.20
N LYS A 43 4.12 8.46 14.73
CA LYS A 43 4.03 7.50 15.84
C LYS A 43 3.45 8.11 17.14
N ASP A 44 3.69 9.40 17.35
CA ASP A 44 3.30 10.14 18.56
C ASP A 44 1.99 10.92 18.37
N GLU A 45 1.30 10.76 17.23
CA GLU A 45 0.02 11.42 16.98
C GLU A 45 -1.07 10.83 17.88
N GLN A 46 -1.74 11.69 18.65
CA GLN A 46 -2.78 11.29 19.62
C GLN A 46 -4.18 11.76 19.21
N ASP A 47 -4.29 12.68 18.24
CA ASP A 47 -5.59 13.17 17.79
C ASP A 47 -6.34 12.08 17.00
N PRO A 48 -7.49 11.58 17.50
CA PRO A 48 -8.26 10.56 16.82
C PRO A 48 -8.71 10.97 15.41
N LYS A 49 -9.00 12.25 15.16
CA LYS A 49 -9.45 12.73 13.85
C LYS A 49 -8.32 12.63 12.83
N LYS A 50 -7.12 13.05 13.19
CA LYS A 50 -5.93 12.92 12.33
C LYS A 50 -5.57 11.46 12.08
N ILE A 51 -5.63 10.60 13.10
CA ILE A 51 -5.37 9.15 12.93
C ILE A 51 -6.35 8.55 11.92
N VAL A 52 -7.63 8.92 11.98
CA VAL A 52 -8.65 8.45 11.01
C VAL A 52 -8.35 8.97 9.60
N ALA A 53 -7.93 10.22 9.44
CA ALA A 53 -7.55 10.78 8.15
C ALA A 53 -6.32 10.07 7.55
N LEU A 54 -5.27 9.85 8.33
CA LEU A 54 -4.07 9.10 7.91
C LEU A 54 -4.40 7.64 7.55
N LEU A 55 -5.28 6.99 8.32
CA LEU A 55 -5.79 5.66 7.99
C LEU A 55 -6.52 5.64 6.65
N ALA A 56 -7.32 6.68 6.33
CA ALA A 56 -8.03 6.77 5.06
C ALA A 56 -7.05 6.93 3.89
N GLN A 57 -6.03 7.79 4.03
CA GLN A 57 -4.97 7.97 3.04
C GLN A 57 -4.21 6.66 2.78
N GLY A 58 -3.80 5.94 3.83
CA GLY A 58 -3.08 4.68 3.66
C GLY A 58 -3.94 3.58 3.04
N ARG A 59 -5.26 3.55 3.28
CA ARG A 59 -6.19 2.63 2.59
C ARG A 59 -6.33 2.96 1.11
N TYR A 60 -6.37 4.25 0.78
CA TYR A 60 -6.41 4.70 -0.60
C TYR A 60 -5.14 4.26 -1.35
N LEU A 61 -3.96 4.47 -0.74
CA LEU A 61 -2.69 4.00 -1.27
C LEU A 61 -2.67 2.47 -1.48
N ALA A 62 -3.21 1.69 -0.54
CA ALA A 62 -3.29 0.23 -0.70
C ALA A 62 -4.08 -0.16 -1.96
N LYS A 63 -5.23 0.47 -2.22
CA LYS A 63 -6.04 0.24 -3.42
C LYS A 63 -5.32 0.62 -4.70
N GLU A 64 -4.56 1.71 -4.71
CA GLU A 64 -3.76 2.09 -5.87
C GLU A 64 -2.70 1.04 -6.18
N VAL A 65 -2.02 0.52 -5.16
CA VAL A 65 -1.01 -0.54 -5.33
C VAL A 65 -1.66 -1.84 -5.85
N GLU A 66 -2.81 -2.24 -5.31
CA GLU A 66 -3.59 -3.38 -5.80
C GLU A 66 -4.03 -3.21 -7.27
N ALA A 67 -4.42 -2.00 -7.66
CA ALA A 67 -4.75 -1.68 -9.04
C ALA A 67 -3.51 -1.80 -9.96
N LEU A 68 -2.33 -1.37 -9.51
CA LEU A 68 -1.08 -1.54 -10.26
C LEU A 68 -0.77 -3.03 -10.50
N TYR A 69 -0.97 -3.89 -9.50
CA TYR A 69 -0.82 -5.34 -9.68
C TYR A 69 -1.81 -5.88 -10.72
N SER A 70 -3.08 -5.47 -10.64
CA SER A 70 -4.12 -5.84 -11.60
C SER A 70 -3.76 -5.41 -13.03
N LEU A 71 -3.26 -4.19 -13.20
CA LEU A 71 -2.80 -3.67 -14.50
C LEU A 71 -1.59 -4.44 -15.04
N LYS A 72 -0.60 -4.75 -14.19
CA LYS A 72 0.55 -5.57 -14.58
C LYS A 72 0.08 -6.94 -15.08
N LYS A 73 -0.81 -7.61 -14.33
CA LYS A 73 -1.40 -8.90 -14.73
C LYS A 73 -2.13 -8.80 -16.06
N TYR A 74 -3.00 -7.79 -16.21
CA TYR A 74 -3.74 -7.57 -17.46
C TYR A 74 -2.82 -7.36 -18.66
N ARG A 75 -1.77 -6.54 -18.53
CA ARG A 75 -0.78 -6.31 -19.59
C ARG A 75 -0.08 -7.61 -20.00
N SER A 76 0.34 -8.43 -19.04
CA SER A 76 0.97 -9.73 -19.31
C SER A 76 0.03 -10.72 -20.00
N VAL A 77 -1.24 -10.77 -19.58
CA VAL A 77 -2.26 -11.61 -20.24
C VAL A 77 -2.48 -11.12 -21.67
N LYS A 78 -2.76 -9.83 -21.87
CA LYS A 78 -2.97 -9.25 -23.20
C LYS A 78 -1.81 -9.56 -24.15
N GLN A 79 -0.56 -9.37 -23.70
CA GLN A 79 0.62 -9.65 -24.53
C GLN A 79 0.70 -11.12 -25.00
N ARG A 80 0.30 -12.08 -24.15
CA ARG A 80 0.33 -13.50 -24.50
C ARG A 80 -0.75 -13.90 -25.50
N TYR A 81 -1.93 -13.31 -25.38
CA TYR A 81 -3.06 -13.66 -26.25
C TYR A 81 -3.12 -12.83 -27.54
N SER A 82 -2.61 -11.58 -27.55
CA SER A 82 -2.54 -10.74 -28.76
C SER A 82 -1.50 -11.17 -29.80
N TYR A 83 -0.73 -12.23 -29.56
CA TYR A 83 0.20 -12.81 -30.54
C TYR A 83 -0.46 -13.94 -31.37
N ASN A 84 -1.63 -14.43 -30.94
CA ASN A 84 -2.36 -15.52 -31.60
C ASN A 84 -3.55 -15.04 -32.46
N ASP A 85 -3.68 -13.73 -32.65
CA ASP A 85 -4.54 -13.06 -33.65
C ASP A 85 -3.63 -12.38 -34.68
#